data_AF-A0A6S6Z1Q6-F1
#
_entry.id   AF-A0A6S6Z1Q6-F1
#
_cell.length_a   1.000
_cell.length_b   1.000
_cell.length_c   1.000
_cell.angle_alpha   90.00
_cell.angle_beta   90.00
_cell.angle_gamma   90.00
#
_symmetry.space_group_name_H-M   'P 1'
#
loop_
_entity.id
_entity.type
_entity.pdbx_description
1 polymer ?
#
loop_
_entity_poly.entity_id
_entity_poly.type
_entity_poly.pdbx_seq_one_letter_code
_entity_poly.pdbx_strand_id
1 'polypeptide(L)'
;MFKGILLAAALAALGQTAQARDIAYPIRDGLPAVVSISDGPEQHVTVRVGNGPVQRLGAFDDDAIDQVESVDIDHDGYLDLILGQSGGSSQIFARLFLYRPKDGTFQEIQHPGQDSPCHQFVNPVIAPKHAAISVGCRFGAASNGAEEYVLRADGTVRATTWSTQALFGLENEPAELTYHFREDGTIDRIDINGDGSPLDSGTVPVSKLDLYDAPDVNSPPSMTAAEGEALAVIALRPHGWLQVRYASKTAGGDVIKWVRYSDLRVDKYQYQASPPSADGLDLTLFNYLGDWDDESGGRYTVRLDNRGTEAVTLASPRIWLLLINARGDRITHPLYARDAVTLSPPDTPGKDSVVGWADDPIVWRKDEDGTFAYMVNDNGYGYVRLVPDLAPGKYRAAVVVTDPAGLARPVYSNEVRFDFPFPKRAARDD
;
A
#
# COMPACT_ATOMS: atom_id res chain seq x y z
N MET A 1 5.13 -26.88 77.95
CA MET A 1 6.15 -26.49 76.96
C MET A 1 5.41 -25.86 75.79
N PHE A 2 5.78 -24.61 75.46
CA PHE A 2 5.32 -23.71 74.39
C PHE A 2 3.88 -23.17 74.33
N LYS A 3 3.84 -21.85 74.58
CA LYS A 3 2.82 -20.83 74.28
C LYS A 3 2.47 -20.80 72.79
N GLY A 4 1.19 -20.56 72.48
CA GLY A 4 0.74 -20.05 71.18
C GLY A 4 0.00 -18.73 71.37
N ILE A 5 0.71 -17.63 71.14
CA ILE A 5 0.17 -16.27 70.89
C ILE A 5 0.13 -16.13 69.37
N LEU A 6 -0.99 -15.71 68.79
CA LEU A 6 -1.11 -15.03 67.48
C LEU A 6 -2.51 -14.39 67.51
N LEU A 7 -2.69 -13.21 68.09
CA LEU A 7 -2.45 -11.88 67.52
C LEU A 7 -3.18 -11.65 66.19
N ALA A 8 -4.24 -10.85 66.30
CA ALA A 8 -4.93 -10.21 65.20
C ALA A 8 -3.96 -9.41 64.33
N ALA A 9 -4.00 -9.63 63.02
CA ALA A 9 -3.51 -8.68 62.04
C ALA A 9 -4.73 -8.15 61.29
N ALA A 10 -5.00 -6.87 61.53
CA ALA A 10 -6.09 -6.11 60.96
C ALA A 10 -6.06 -6.15 59.43
N LEU A 11 -7.23 -6.38 58.83
CA LEU A 11 -7.54 -5.92 57.48
C LEU A 11 -7.38 -4.38 57.48
N ALA A 12 -6.20 -3.93 57.08
CA ALA A 12 -5.99 -2.60 56.54
C ALA A 12 -5.66 -2.75 55.05
N ALA A 13 -6.57 -3.37 54.30
CA ALA A 13 -6.73 -3.01 52.90
C ALA A 13 -7.40 -1.63 52.92
N LEU A 14 -6.58 -0.59 53.08
CA LEU A 14 -6.94 0.77 52.70
C LEU A 14 -7.43 0.67 51.27
N GLY A 15 -8.74 0.81 51.10
CA GLY A 15 -9.34 1.07 49.81
C GLY A 15 -8.63 2.29 49.25
N GLN A 16 -7.76 2.07 48.27
CA GLN A 16 -7.58 3.06 47.22
C GLN A 16 -8.96 3.22 46.61
N THR A 17 -9.72 4.18 47.16
CA THR A 17 -10.80 4.76 46.40
C THR A 17 -10.09 5.36 45.20
N ALA A 18 -10.17 4.67 44.06
CA ALA A 18 -9.80 5.25 42.79
C ALA A 18 -10.56 6.57 42.74
N GLN A 19 -9.82 7.68 42.84
CA GLN A 19 -10.46 8.98 42.73
C GLN A 19 -11.00 9.02 41.30
N ALA A 20 -12.25 9.46 41.16
CA ALA A 20 -12.83 9.70 39.87
C ALA A 20 -12.81 11.21 39.67
N ARG A 21 -12.42 11.67 38.49
CA ARG A 21 -12.59 13.07 38.11
C ARG A 21 -13.97 13.23 37.48
N ASP A 22 -14.74 14.15 38.04
CA ASP A 22 -16.05 14.54 37.52
C ASP A 22 -15.90 15.80 36.68
N ILE A 23 -16.37 15.74 35.44
CA ILE A 23 -16.31 16.83 34.47
C ILE A 23 -17.75 17.20 34.13
N ALA A 24 -18.12 18.44 34.45
CA ALA A 24 -19.43 18.98 34.08
C ALA A 24 -19.49 19.20 32.57
N TYR A 25 -20.61 18.81 31.97
CA TYR A 25 -20.79 18.75 30.53
C TYR A 25 -22.17 19.32 30.16
N PRO A 26 -22.27 20.37 29.32
CA PRO A 26 -23.56 20.86 28.85
C PRO A 26 -24.02 20.05 27.63
N ILE A 27 -25.24 19.50 27.65
CA ILE A 27 -25.88 18.96 26.43
C ILE A 27 -26.60 20.11 25.71
N ARG A 28 -27.40 20.87 26.46
CA ARG A 28 -28.04 22.12 26.02
C ARG A 28 -28.50 22.92 27.23
N ASP A 29 -29.04 24.10 26.99
CA ASP A 29 -29.62 24.92 28.05
C ASP A 29 -30.66 24.13 28.89
N GLY A 30 -30.42 24.09 30.20
CA GLY A 30 -31.27 23.38 31.17
C GLY A 30 -31.08 21.86 31.22
N LEU A 31 -30.13 21.29 30.48
CA LEU A 31 -29.85 19.85 30.45
C LEU A 31 -28.34 19.58 30.64
N PRO A 32 -27.85 19.59 31.89
CA PRO A 32 -26.46 19.27 32.18
C PRO A 32 -26.23 17.75 32.22
N ALA A 33 -24.99 17.32 32.02
CA ALA A 33 -24.50 16.00 32.37
C ALA A 33 -23.19 16.10 33.18
N VAL A 34 -22.81 14.99 33.79
CA VAL A 34 -21.51 14.82 34.45
C VAL A 34 -20.85 13.58 33.87
N VAL A 35 -19.64 13.74 33.34
CA VAL A 35 -18.78 12.63 32.91
C VAL A 35 -17.83 12.32 34.06
N SER A 36 -17.85 11.08 34.54
CA SER A 36 -16.98 10.59 35.60
C SER A 36 -15.96 9.62 35.01
N ILE A 37 -14.68 9.92 35.19
CA ILE A 37 -13.56 9.12 34.68
C ILE A 37 -12.76 8.58 35.86
N SER A 38 -12.60 7.26 35.96
CA SER A 38 -11.80 6.66 37.02
C SER A 38 -10.30 6.89 36.83
N ASP A 39 -9.59 7.07 37.94
CA ASP A 39 -8.14 6.98 37.94
C ASP A 39 -7.67 5.52 37.82
N GLY A 40 -6.50 5.34 37.21
CA GLY A 40 -5.89 4.02 37.02
C GLY A 40 -5.35 3.83 35.60
N PRO A 41 -4.62 2.72 35.36
CA PRO A 41 -4.09 2.39 34.05
C PRO A 41 -5.20 2.05 33.03
N GLU A 42 -6.32 1.48 33.49
CA GLU A 42 -7.54 1.33 32.70
C GLU A 42 -8.57 2.34 33.25
N GLN A 43 -8.90 3.35 32.45
CA GLN A 43 -9.88 4.37 32.84
C GLN A 43 -11.27 3.94 32.39
N HIS A 44 -12.18 3.77 33.36
CA HIS A 44 -13.59 3.55 33.10
C HIS A 44 -14.32 4.88 33.08
N VAL A 45 -15.14 5.07 32.04
CA VAL A 45 -15.91 6.30 31.86
C VAL A 45 -17.39 6.01 32.00
N THR A 46 -18.04 6.86 32.79
CA THR A 46 -19.50 6.89 32.93
C THR A 46 -20.01 8.31 32.72
N VAL A 47 -21.29 8.44 32.35
CA VAL A 47 -21.97 9.72 32.19
C VAL A 47 -23.33 9.67 32.89
N ARG A 48 -23.73 10.78 33.51
CA ARG A 48 -25.05 10.96 34.09
C ARG A 48 -25.68 12.25 33.60
N VAL A 49 -26.81 12.15 32.91
CA VAL A 49 -27.55 13.29 32.37
C VAL A 49 -28.60 13.76 33.37
N GLY A 50 -28.50 15.01 33.83
CA GLY A 50 -29.37 15.57 34.86
C GLY A 50 -29.45 14.67 36.10
N ASN A 51 -30.68 14.33 36.49
CA ASN A 51 -30.95 13.37 37.58
C ASN A 51 -31.26 11.96 37.05
N GLY A 52 -30.89 11.65 35.81
CA GLY A 52 -31.08 10.36 35.18
C GLY A 52 -30.13 9.27 35.70
N PRO A 53 -30.25 8.05 35.17
CA PRO A 53 -29.35 6.95 35.52
C PRO A 53 -27.91 7.22 35.05
N VAL A 54 -26.95 6.59 35.72
CA VAL A 54 -25.56 6.55 35.28
C VAL A 54 -25.45 5.56 34.11
N GLN A 55 -24.87 6.00 33.01
CA GLN A 55 -24.56 5.19 31.84
C GLN A 55 -23.05 4.91 31.78
N ARG A 56 -22.65 3.68 31.45
CA ARG A 56 -21.26 3.34 31.13
C ARG A 56 -20.97 3.63 29.67
N LEU A 57 -19.88 4.35 29.39
CA LEU A 57 -19.42 4.67 28.04
C LEU A 57 -18.32 3.72 27.55
N GLY A 58 -17.47 3.22 28.46
CA GLY A 58 -16.45 2.24 28.10
C GLY A 58 -15.28 2.20 29.07
N ALA A 59 -14.27 1.43 28.67
CA ALA A 59 -12.92 1.45 29.23
C ALA A 59 -11.94 2.02 28.20
N PHE A 60 -10.83 2.57 28.68
CA PHE A 60 -9.75 3.19 27.92
C PHE A 60 -8.43 2.74 28.56
N ASP A 61 -7.56 2.09 27.81
CA ASP A 61 -6.43 1.31 28.33
C ASP A 61 -5.05 1.77 27.82
N ASP A 62 -5.01 2.61 26.79
CA ASP A 62 -3.75 3.10 26.21
C ASP A 62 -3.10 4.23 27.03
N ASP A 63 -3.76 5.38 27.13
CA ASP A 63 -3.26 6.59 27.78
C ASP A 63 -4.34 7.25 28.67
N ALA A 64 -3.94 8.24 29.48
CA ALA A 64 -4.93 9.01 30.23
C ALA A 64 -5.81 9.81 29.26
N ILE A 65 -7.14 9.71 29.39
CA ILE A 65 -8.06 10.66 28.78
C ILE A 65 -7.66 12.04 29.32
N ASP A 66 -7.38 12.97 28.44
CA ASP A 66 -6.92 14.31 28.78
C ASP A 66 -7.66 15.39 27.99
N GLN A 67 -8.57 14.96 27.10
CA GLN A 67 -9.49 15.84 26.40
C GLN A 67 -10.92 15.39 26.57
N VAL A 68 -11.77 16.36 26.90
CA VAL A 68 -13.22 16.21 26.96
C VAL A 68 -13.81 17.42 26.24
N GLU A 69 -14.38 17.20 25.08
CA GLU A 69 -14.95 18.25 24.25
C GLU A 69 -16.46 18.06 24.06
N SER A 70 -17.14 19.18 23.80
CA SER A 70 -18.58 19.24 23.55
C SER A 70 -18.84 19.93 22.21
N VAL A 71 -19.42 19.20 21.27
CA VAL A 71 -19.73 19.70 19.92
C VAL A 71 -20.97 18.98 19.41
N ASP A 72 -21.83 19.67 18.67
CA ASP A 72 -23.00 19.07 18.02
C ASP A 72 -22.53 18.40 16.71
N ILE A 73 -22.37 17.07 16.72
CA ILE A 73 -21.77 16.29 15.63
C ILE A 73 -22.81 16.05 14.53
N ASP A 74 -24.05 15.73 14.88
CA ASP A 74 -25.12 15.43 13.92
C ASP A 74 -26.03 16.62 13.60
N HIS A 75 -25.77 17.79 14.20
CA HIS A 75 -26.48 19.06 14.02
C HIS A 75 -27.95 18.97 14.44
N ASP A 76 -28.25 18.19 15.48
CA ASP A 76 -29.61 18.02 16.02
C ASP A 76 -29.99 19.06 17.10
N GLY A 77 -29.05 19.94 17.47
CA GLY A 77 -29.21 20.98 18.47
C GLY A 77 -28.89 20.55 19.90
N TYR A 78 -28.36 19.34 20.10
CA TYR A 78 -27.82 18.85 21.35
C TYR A 78 -26.30 18.65 21.19
N LEU A 79 -25.53 19.13 22.16
CA LEU A 79 -24.09 18.87 22.17
C LEU A 79 -23.85 17.38 22.43
N ASP A 80 -22.89 16.83 21.68
CA ASP A 80 -22.35 15.48 21.78
C ASP A 80 -20.99 15.48 22.48
N LEU A 81 -20.51 14.29 22.86
CA LEU A 81 -19.34 14.13 23.72
C LEU A 81 -18.18 13.52 22.92
N ILE A 82 -17.02 14.17 23.00
CA ILE A 82 -15.75 13.64 22.49
C ILE A 82 -14.82 13.41 23.67
N LEU A 83 -14.28 12.19 23.76
CA LEU A 83 -13.27 11.81 24.75
C LEU A 83 -11.98 11.48 24.00
N GLY A 84 -10.92 12.24 24.28
CA GLY A 84 -9.62 12.08 23.64
C GLY A 84 -8.53 11.62 24.61
N GLN A 85 -7.68 10.73 24.13
CA GLN A 85 -6.40 10.36 24.74
C GLN A 85 -5.27 10.91 23.87
N SER A 86 -4.48 11.84 24.38
CA SER A 86 -3.28 12.28 23.68
C SER A 86 -2.27 11.13 23.54
N GLY A 87 -2.06 10.68 22.31
CA GLY A 87 -0.93 9.84 21.94
C GLY A 87 0.32 10.67 21.62
N GLY A 88 1.48 10.01 21.61
CA GLY A 88 2.73 10.61 21.16
C GLY A 88 2.63 11.26 19.77
N SER A 89 3.45 12.28 19.51
CA SER A 89 3.50 13.01 18.22
C SER A 89 2.23 13.82 17.87
N SER A 90 1.62 14.49 18.86
CA SER A 90 0.46 15.39 18.67
C SER A 90 -0.78 14.72 18.05
N GLN A 91 -0.95 13.42 18.31
CA GLN A 91 -2.14 12.67 17.92
C GLN A 91 -3.09 12.53 19.10
N ILE A 92 -4.38 12.68 18.85
CA ILE A 92 -5.43 12.48 19.85
C ILE A 92 -6.29 11.34 19.34
N PHE A 93 -6.29 10.23 20.06
CA PHE A 93 -7.18 9.10 19.78
C PHE A 93 -8.51 9.38 20.45
N ALA A 94 -9.56 9.53 19.66
CA ALA A 94 -10.86 9.99 20.13
C ALA A 94 -11.93 8.92 20.02
N ARG A 95 -12.81 8.89 21.02
CA ARG A 95 -14.10 8.20 20.96
C ARG A 95 -15.21 9.23 20.96
N LEU A 96 -16.15 9.07 20.04
CA LEU A 96 -17.22 10.03 19.75
C LEU A 96 -18.56 9.46 20.23
N PHE A 97 -19.36 10.24 20.93
CA PHE A 97 -20.62 9.79 21.53
C PHE A 97 -21.75 10.76 21.24
N LEU A 98 -22.75 10.33 20.47
CA LEU A 98 -23.95 11.11 20.16
C LEU A 98 -24.93 11.08 21.33
N TYR A 99 -25.44 12.23 21.75
CA TYR A 99 -26.57 12.29 22.66
C TYR A 99 -27.85 11.90 21.91
N ARG A 100 -28.68 11.05 22.51
CA ARG A 100 -29.98 10.61 21.96
C ARG A 100 -31.10 11.19 22.80
N PRO A 101 -31.73 12.31 22.39
CA PRO A 101 -32.73 12.99 23.21
C PRO A 101 -33.96 12.14 23.54
N LYS A 102 -34.32 11.20 22.65
CA LYS A 102 -35.46 10.30 22.85
C LYS A 102 -35.22 9.30 23.99
N ASP A 103 -33.97 8.88 24.15
CA ASP A 103 -33.57 7.84 25.08
C ASP A 103 -32.91 8.42 26.35
N GLY A 104 -32.44 9.67 26.28
CA GLY A 104 -31.73 10.33 27.36
C GLY A 104 -30.33 9.77 27.60
N THR A 105 -29.76 9.07 26.62
CA THR A 105 -28.48 8.34 26.70
C THR A 105 -27.53 8.77 25.59
N PHE A 106 -26.27 8.36 25.71
CA PHE A 106 -25.26 8.51 24.67
C PHE A 106 -25.12 7.23 23.84
N GLN A 107 -24.91 7.37 22.54
CA GLN A 107 -24.57 6.28 21.63
C GLN A 107 -23.17 6.52 21.07
N GLU A 108 -22.27 5.57 21.24
CA GLU A 108 -20.95 5.66 20.63
C GLU A 108 -21.03 5.51 19.11
N ILE A 109 -20.37 6.42 18.39
CA ILE A 109 -20.10 6.29 16.96
C ILE A 109 -18.96 5.30 16.81
N GLN A 110 -19.26 4.12 16.28
CA GLN A 110 -18.24 3.11 15.99
C GLN A 110 -17.40 3.54 14.78
N HIS A 111 -16.07 3.49 14.90
CA HIS A 111 -15.18 3.76 13.78
C HIS A 111 -15.30 2.65 12.72
N PRO A 112 -15.41 2.99 11.43
CA PRO A 112 -15.72 2.02 10.38
C PRO A 112 -14.43 1.44 9.77
N GLY A 113 -13.75 0.54 10.47
CA GLY A 113 -12.96 -0.51 9.82
C GLY A 113 -11.54 -0.71 10.32
N GLN A 114 -11.15 -1.99 10.41
CA GLN A 114 -9.77 -2.41 10.67
C GLN A 114 -8.82 -2.07 9.51
N ASP A 115 -9.36 -1.98 8.28
CA ASP A 115 -8.62 -1.68 7.06
C ASP A 115 -8.45 -0.17 6.81
N SER A 116 -8.96 0.69 7.70
CA SER A 116 -8.80 2.14 7.55
C SER A 116 -7.34 2.55 7.79
N PRO A 117 -6.79 3.51 7.03
CA PRO A 117 -5.43 4.00 7.22
C PRO A 117 -5.11 4.48 8.65
N CYS A 118 -6.09 5.03 9.35
CA CYS A 118 -5.93 5.60 10.69
C CYS A 118 -6.40 4.66 11.81
N HIS A 119 -7.07 3.55 11.49
CA HIS A 119 -7.59 2.51 12.38
C HIS A 119 -8.59 2.95 13.47
N GLN A 120 -8.72 4.26 13.71
CA GLN A 120 -9.59 4.90 14.70
C GLN A 120 -9.75 6.40 14.38
N PHE A 121 -10.58 7.12 15.14
CA PHE A 121 -10.71 8.57 15.00
C PHE A 121 -9.49 9.28 15.59
N VAL A 122 -8.50 9.59 14.74
CA VAL A 122 -7.30 10.36 15.11
C VAL A 122 -7.49 11.83 14.77
N ASN A 123 -7.39 12.72 15.77
CA ASN A 123 -7.58 14.17 15.59
C ASN A 123 -8.86 14.51 14.80
N PRO A 124 -10.04 14.02 15.20
CA PRO A 124 -11.26 14.22 14.42
C PRO A 124 -11.62 15.71 14.32
N VAL A 125 -12.03 16.13 13.14
CA VAL A 125 -12.57 17.46 12.86
C VAL A 125 -14.03 17.31 12.45
N ILE A 126 -14.91 17.91 13.24
CA ILE A 126 -16.36 17.90 12.99
C ILE A 126 -16.72 19.03 12.03
N ALA A 127 -17.40 18.70 10.94
CA ALA A 127 -17.80 19.70 9.96
C ALA A 127 -18.85 20.67 10.55
N PRO A 128 -18.70 21.99 10.38
CA PRO A 128 -19.51 22.99 11.10
C PRO A 128 -20.95 23.13 10.57
N LYS A 129 -21.33 22.46 9.48
CA LYS A 129 -22.63 22.68 8.79
C LYS A 129 -23.32 21.41 8.32
N HIS A 130 -22.72 20.25 8.52
CA HIS A 130 -23.26 18.96 8.10
C HIS A 130 -22.63 17.87 8.95
N ALA A 131 -23.34 16.75 9.10
CA ALA A 131 -22.92 15.62 9.90
C ALA A 131 -21.79 14.84 9.16
N ALA A 132 -20.58 15.38 9.21
CA ALA A 132 -19.38 14.77 8.63
C ALA A 132 -18.17 14.95 9.55
N ILE A 133 -17.25 14.00 9.45
CA ILE A 133 -16.07 13.89 10.30
C ILE A 133 -14.86 13.66 9.38
N SER A 134 -13.87 14.53 9.49
CA SER A 134 -12.56 14.35 8.85
C SER A 134 -11.54 13.89 9.90
N VAL A 135 -10.66 12.97 9.53
CA VAL A 135 -9.65 12.37 10.41
C VAL A 135 -8.29 12.43 9.72
N GLY A 136 -7.23 12.61 10.50
CA GLY A 136 -5.85 12.61 9.99
C GLY A 136 -4.90 11.93 10.95
N CYS A 137 -4.13 10.97 10.44
CA CYS A 137 -3.18 10.20 11.23
C CYS A 137 -1.77 10.27 10.66
N ARG A 138 -0.78 10.14 11.54
CA ARG A 138 0.64 10.08 11.17
C ARG A 138 1.40 9.18 12.13
N PHE A 139 1.69 7.96 11.69
CA PHE A 139 2.46 6.98 12.46
C PHE A 139 3.96 7.03 12.15
N GLY A 140 4.37 7.74 11.08
CA GLY A 140 5.77 7.92 10.72
C GLY A 140 6.01 8.98 9.65
N ALA A 141 7.25 9.08 9.17
CA ALA A 141 7.59 9.99 8.08
C ALA A 141 6.93 9.59 6.75
N ALA A 142 6.72 8.29 6.54
CA ALA A 142 6.13 7.71 5.33
C ALA A 142 4.85 6.90 5.62
N SER A 143 4.22 7.13 6.78
CA SER A 143 2.99 6.45 7.19
C SER A 143 2.04 7.50 7.75
N ASN A 144 1.18 7.98 6.88
CA ASN A 144 0.12 8.94 7.18
C ASN A 144 -1.11 8.63 6.33
N GLY A 145 -2.25 9.14 6.78
CA GLY A 145 -3.51 9.00 6.06
C GLY A 145 -4.50 10.08 6.45
N ALA A 146 -5.50 10.27 5.60
CA ALA A 146 -6.65 11.09 5.88
C ALA A 146 -7.93 10.32 5.56
N GLU A 147 -9.00 10.59 6.30
CA GLU A 147 -10.26 9.88 6.15
C GLU A 147 -11.43 10.84 6.28
N GLU A 148 -12.44 10.64 5.43
CA GLU A 148 -13.64 11.46 5.39
C GLU A 148 -14.87 10.58 5.59
N TYR A 149 -15.69 10.94 6.57
CA TYR A 149 -16.88 10.19 6.97
C TYR A 149 -18.13 11.04 6.90
N VAL A 150 -19.23 10.44 6.47
CA VAL A 150 -20.57 11.01 6.64
C VAL A 150 -21.27 10.25 7.77
N LEU A 151 -21.82 10.99 8.73
CA LEU A 151 -22.63 10.47 9.81
C LEU A 151 -24.09 10.34 9.38
N ARG A 152 -24.69 9.21 9.73
CA ARG A 152 -26.08 8.87 9.41
C ARG A 152 -26.98 9.10 10.61
N ALA A 153 -28.27 9.26 10.33
CA ALA A 153 -29.30 9.46 11.36
C ALA A 153 -29.39 8.32 12.39
N ASP A 154 -28.92 7.11 12.06
CA ASP A 154 -28.84 5.97 12.99
C ASP A 154 -27.60 5.99 13.90
N GLY A 155 -26.71 6.97 13.74
CA GLY A 155 -25.47 7.11 14.50
C GLY A 155 -24.28 6.33 13.94
N THR A 156 -24.44 5.69 12.78
CA THR A 156 -23.33 5.04 12.08
C THR A 156 -22.65 6.01 11.14
N VAL A 157 -21.34 5.87 10.98
CA VAL A 157 -20.57 6.62 9.98
C VAL A 157 -20.29 5.75 8.77
N ARG A 158 -20.18 6.38 7.60
CA ARG A 158 -19.69 5.74 6.37
C ARG A 158 -18.52 6.51 5.79
N ALA A 159 -17.46 5.77 5.44
CA ALA A 159 -16.35 6.31 4.68
C ALA A 159 -16.86 6.84 3.35
N THR A 160 -16.34 7.99 2.95
CA THR A 160 -16.54 8.58 1.62
C THR A 160 -15.23 8.60 0.86
N THR A 161 -14.15 8.95 1.55
CA THR A 161 -12.80 8.95 1.01
C THR A 161 -11.78 8.54 2.06
N TRP A 162 -10.82 7.72 1.69
CA TRP A 162 -9.60 7.49 2.47
C TRP A 162 -8.38 7.80 1.60
N SER A 163 -7.34 8.39 2.20
CA SER A 163 -6.04 8.55 1.57
C SER A 163 -4.93 7.89 2.37
N THR A 164 -3.97 7.31 1.65
CA THR A 164 -2.77 6.70 2.21
C THR A 164 -1.67 6.67 1.14
N GLN A 165 -0.53 6.06 1.44
CA GLN A 165 0.60 5.95 0.54
C GLN A 165 0.99 4.49 0.34
N ALA A 166 1.37 4.12 -0.88
CA ALA A 166 1.92 2.81 -1.17
C ALA A 166 3.02 2.88 -2.24
N LEU A 167 4.04 2.05 -2.06
CA LEU A 167 5.09 1.87 -3.05
C LEU A 167 4.70 0.75 -4.03
N PHE A 168 4.89 0.97 -5.33
CA PHE A 168 4.55 0.01 -6.37
C PHE A 168 5.78 -0.42 -7.15
N GLY A 169 5.89 -1.72 -7.44
CA GLY A 169 6.89 -2.25 -8.38
C GLY A 169 8.31 -1.79 -8.07
N LEU A 170 8.88 -0.98 -8.97
CA LEU A 170 10.23 -0.43 -8.85
C LEU A 170 10.23 1.08 -8.61
N GLU A 171 9.12 1.69 -8.20
CA GLU A 171 9.08 3.13 -7.92
C GLU A 171 9.98 3.49 -6.74
N ASN A 172 10.57 4.69 -6.77
CA ASN A 172 11.41 5.20 -5.67
C ASN A 172 10.60 5.99 -4.63
N GLU A 173 9.48 6.56 -5.07
CA GLU A 173 8.60 7.36 -4.23
C GLU A 173 7.24 6.66 -4.12
N PRO A 174 6.61 6.68 -2.94
CA PRO A 174 5.27 6.13 -2.79
C PRO A 174 4.26 6.95 -3.60
N ALA A 175 3.31 6.27 -4.21
CA ALA A 175 2.14 6.91 -4.79
C ALA A 175 1.13 7.22 -3.68
N GLU A 176 0.47 8.36 -3.82
CA GLU A 176 -0.74 8.69 -3.05
C GLU A 176 -1.90 7.86 -3.59
N LEU A 177 -2.56 7.15 -2.67
CA LEU A 177 -3.75 6.38 -2.93
C LEU A 177 -4.95 7.13 -2.37
N THR A 178 -5.96 7.35 -3.21
CA THR A 178 -7.25 7.90 -2.77
C THR A 178 -8.36 6.89 -3.06
N TYR A 179 -8.85 6.25 -2.01
CA TYR A 179 -9.98 5.34 -2.06
C TYR A 179 -11.28 6.14 -2.02
N HIS A 180 -12.14 5.92 -2.99
CA HIS A 180 -13.49 6.48 -3.02
C HIS A 180 -14.49 5.39 -2.74
N PHE A 181 -15.47 5.67 -1.88
CA PHE A 181 -16.47 4.69 -1.44
C PHE A 181 -17.83 5.01 -2.02
N ARG A 182 -18.58 3.95 -2.36
CA ARG A 182 -20.00 4.04 -2.67
C ARG A 182 -20.82 4.22 -1.42
N GLU A 183 -22.08 4.59 -1.62
CA GLU A 183 -23.04 4.68 -0.54
C GLU A 183 -23.10 3.38 0.27
N ASP A 184 -23.05 2.20 -0.36
CA ASP A 184 -23.10 0.89 0.31
C ASP A 184 -21.83 0.51 1.10
N GLY A 185 -20.80 1.36 1.09
CA GLY A 185 -19.52 1.13 1.77
C GLY A 185 -18.51 0.32 0.95
N THR A 186 -18.85 -0.11 -0.27
CA THR A 186 -17.88 -0.75 -1.17
C THR A 186 -16.98 0.27 -1.84
N ILE A 187 -15.75 -0.13 -2.19
CA ILE A 187 -14.84 0.73 -2.96
C ILE A 187 -15.43 0.99 -4.34
N ASP A 188 -15.65 2.27 -4.66
CA ASP A 188 -16.01 2.72 -5.99
C ASP A 188 -14.81 2.65 -6.93
N ARG A 189 -13.73 3.34 -6.55
CA ARG A 189 -12.43 3.34 -7.24
C ARG A 189 -11.29 3.74 -6.30
N ILE A 190 -10.07 3.51 -6.75
CA ILE A 190 -8.82 3.92 -6.12
C ILE A 190 -8.06 4.75 -7.15
N ASP A 191 -7.85 6.03 -6.85
CA ASP A 191 -6.97 6.89 -7.64
C ASP A 191 -5.53 6.63 -7.16
N ILE A 192 -4.60 6.42 -8.10
CA ILE A 192 -3.19 6.12 -7.82
C ILE A 192 -2.35 7.23 -8.45
N ASN A 193 -2.03 8.23 -7.64
CA ASN A 193 -1.35 9.45 -8.09
C ASN A 193 0.11 9.46 -7.61
N GLY A 194 1.03 9.82 -8.48
CA GLY A 194 2.43 9.97 -8.08
C GLY A 194 3.30 10.28 -9.29
N ASP A 195 4.52 10.75 -9.05
CA ASP A 195 5.41 11.14 -10.14
C ASP A 195 5.63 9.99 -11.12
N GLY A 196 5.11 10.16 -12.33
CA GLY A 196 5.17 9.20 -13.40
C GLY A 196 4.22 8.00 -13.26
N SER A 197 3.25 7.99 -12.34
CA SER A 197 2.28 6.88 -12.21
C SER A 197 1.60 6.61 -13.56
N PRO A 198 1.50 5.34 -13.99
CA PRO A 198 0.92 4.99 -15.28
C PRO A 198 -0.61 5.15 -15.29
N LEU A 199 -1.22 5.52 -14.16
CA LEU A 199 -2.66 5.62 -13.95
C LEU A 199 -3.15 7.00 -13.51
N ASP A 200 -2.31 8.04 -13.53
CA ASP A 200 -2.70 9.41 -13.14
C ASP A 200 -3.96 9.92 -13.89
N SER A 201 -4.16 9.47 -15.12
CA SER A 201 -5.31 9.84 -15.96
C SER A 201 -6.52 8.91 -15.83
N GLY A 202 -6.40 7.79 -15.11
CA GLY A 202 -7.41 6.74 -15.06
C GLY A 202 -7.67 6.06 -16.41
N THR A 203 -6.68 6.08 -17.32
CA THR A 203 -6.77 5.46 -18.64
C THR A 203 -5.62 4.48 -18.89
N VAL A 204 -5.78 3.62 -19.90
CA VAL A 204 -4.75 2.66 -20.32
C VAL A 204 -3.55 3.39 -20.96
N PRO A 205 -2.32 3.27 -20.42
CA PRO A 205 -1.15 4.04 -20.85
C PRO A 205 -0.28 3.35 -21.91
N VAL A 206 -0.64 2.12 -22.30
CA VAL A 206 0.11 1.28 -23.26
C VAL A 206 -0.76 0.97 -24.47
N SER A 207 -0.13 0.67 -25.61
CA SER A 207 -0.87 0.43 -26.87
C SER A 207 -1.90 -0.70 -26.75
N LYS A 208 -1.60 -1.69 -25.91
CA LYS A 208 -2.46 -2.83 -25.63
C LYS A 208 -2.22 -3.37 -24.22
N LEU A 209 -3.26 -3.35 -23.40
CA LEU A 209 -3.23 -3.89 -22.04
C LEU A 209 -3.99 -5.23 -21.98
N ASP A 210 -3.38 -6.22 -21.35
CA ASP A 210 -3.98 -7.53 -21.11
C ASP A 210 -4.85 -7.52 -19.85
N LEU A 211 -6.08 -8.04 -19.95
CA LEU A 211 -7.03 -8.16 -18.87
C LEU A 211 -7.28 -9.65 -18.55
N TYR A 212 -7.10 -10.03 -17.28
CA TYR A 212 -7.16 -11.41 -16.82
C TYR A 212 -8.42 -11.68 -15.97
N ASP A 213 -8.89 -12.92 -15.95
CA ASP A 213 -10.02 -13.35 -15.09
C ASP A 213 -9.59 -13.62 -13.64
N ALA A 214 -8.30 -13.90 -13.43
CA ALA A 214 -7.69 -14.14 -12.12
C ALA A 214 -6.29 -13.51 -12.05
N PRO A 215 -5.78 -13.17 -10.85
CA PRO A 215 -4.42 -12.66 -10.66
C PRO A 215 -3.39 -13.81 -10.71
N ASP A 216 -3.34 -14.50 -11.85
CA ASP A 216 -2.45 -15.63 -12.10
C ASP A 216 -1.60 -15.34 -13.35
N VAL A 217 -0.28 -15.36 -13.17
CA VAL A 217 0.69 -15.08 -14.22
C VAL A 217 0.68 -16.12 -15.35
N ASN A 218 0.19 -17.33 -15.08
CA ASN A 218 0.16 -18.46 -16.01
C ASN A 218 -1.14 -18.53 -16.83
N SER A 219 -2.17 -17.83 -16.37
CA SER A 219 -3.45 -17.75 -17.03
C SER A 219 -3.38 -16.81 -18.23
N PRO A 220 -3.92 -17.19 -19.40
CA PRO A 220 -3.98 -16.31 -20.55
C PRO A 220 -4.92 -15.13 -20.28
N PRO A 221 -4.70 -13.95 -20.89
CA PRO A 221 -5.66 -12.87 -20.83
C PRO A 221 -6.96 -13.27 -21.54
N SER A 222 -8.10 -12.87 -20.97
CA SER A 222 -9.42 -13.12 -21.54
C SER A 222 -9.96 -11.94 -22.34
N MET A 223 -9.36 -10.75 -22.16
CA MET A 223 -9.72 -9.53 -22.86
C MET A 223 -8.50 -8.62 -22.97
N THR A 224 -8.59 -7.60 -23.83
CA THR A 224 -7.57 -6.56 -23.95
C THR A 224 -8.23 -5.19 -23.97
N ALA A 225 -7.57 -4.20 -23.40
CA ALA A 225 -7.96 -2.80 -23.50
C ALA A 225 -6.96 -2.03 -24.37
N ALA A 226 -7.44 -1.04 -25.11
CA ALA A 226 -6.62 -0.18 -25.96
C ALA A 226 -6.17 1.08 -25.20
N GLU A 227 -5.08 1.70 -25.66
CA GLU A 227 -4.58 2.96 -25.14
C GLU A 227 -5.67 4.05 -25.06
N GLY A 228 -5.68 4.81 -23.97
CA GLY A 228 -6.63 5.89 -23.70
C GLY A 228 -8.04 5.42 -23.28
N GLU A 229 -8.32 4.12 -23.26
CA GLU A 229 -9.58 3.62 -22.69
C GLU A 229 -9.60 3.77 -21.17
N ALA A 230 -10.77 4.07 -20.61
CA ALA A 230 -10.94 4.27 -19.17
C ALA A 230 -10.74 2.97 -18.38
N LEU A 231 -10.04 3.07 -17.26
CA LEU A 231 -9.70 1.96 -16.38
C LEU A 231 -9.79 2.40 -14.91
N ALA A 232 -10.76 1.90 -14.16
CA ALA A 232 -10.90 2.22 -12.75
C ALA A 232 -10.29 1.11 -11.88
N VAL A 233 -9.25 1.42 -11.10
CA VAL A 233 -8.73 0.48 -10.09
C VAL A 233 -9.72 0.42 -8.93
N ILE A 234 -10.00 -0.78 -8.42
CA ILE A 234 -10.99 -1.00 -7.35
C ILE A 234 -10.45 -1.85 -6.21
N ALA A 235 -9.29 -2.48 -6.39
CA ALA A 235 -8.61 -3.21 -5.34
C ALA A 235 -7.12 -3.37 -5.66
N LEU A 236 -6.28 -3.30 -4.62
CA LEU A 236 -4.85 -3.64 -4.69
C LEU A 236 -4.64 -5.06 -4.13
N ARG A 237 -3.74 -5.84 -4.71
CA ARG A 237 -3.37 -7.18 -4.23
C ARG A 237 -1.84 -7.37 -4.23
N PRO A 238 -1.34 -8.34 -3.44
CA PRO A 238 0.08 -8.67 -3.41
C PRO A 238 0.68 -8.92 -4.79
N HIS A 239 2.00 -8.77 -4.88
CA HIS A 239 2.79 -9.01 -6.10
C HIS A 239 2.37 -8.14 -7.30
N GLY A 240 1.84 -6.94 -7.06
CA GLY A 240 1.59 -5.94 -8.09
C GLY A 240 0.33 -6.17 -8.94
N TRP A 241 -0.61 -7.00 -8.47
CA TRP A 241 -1.90 -7.18 -9.13
C TRP A 241 -2.90 -6.11 -8.71
N LEU A 242 -3.59 -5.56 -9.70
CA LEU A 242 -4.68 -4.60 -9.52
C LEU A 242 -5.97 -5.22 -10.04
N GLN A 243 -7.03 -5.13 -9.25
CA GLN A 243 -8.38 -5.41 -9.73
C GLN A 243 -8.96 -4.14 -10.32
N VAL A 244 -9.53 -4.24 -11.52
CA VAL A 244 -10.03 -3.11 -12.28
C VAL A 244 -11.48 -3.33 -12.71
N ARG A 245 -12.25 -2.24 -12.73
CA ARG A 245 -13.52 -2.15 -13.45
C ARG A 245 -13.25 -1.52 -14.82
N TYR A 246 -13.69 -2.20 -15.87
CA TYR A 246 -13.47 -1.81 -17.26
C TYR A 246 -14.78 -1.84 -18.04
N ALA A 247 -15.09 -0.75 -18.74
CA ALA A 247 -16.29 -0.63 -19.55
C ALA A 247 -16.11 -1.37 -20.89
N SER A 248 -16.51 -2.64 -20.94
CA SER A 248 -16.29 -3.48 -22.10
C SER A 248 -17.31 -3.21 -23.20
N LYS A 249 -16.81 -2.76 -24.35
CA LYS A 249 -17.60 -2.65 -25.59
C LYS A 249 -18.13 -4.00 -26.08
N THR A 250 -17.38 -5.08 -25.85
CA THR A 250 -17.74 -6.44 -26.29
C THR A 250 -18.76 -7.10 -25.38
N ALA A 251 -18.66 -6.90 -24.06
CA ALA A 251 -19.61 -7.48 -23.10
C ALA A 251 -20.87 -6.61 -22.90
N GLY A 252 -20.88 -5.36 -23.39
CA GLY A 252 -22.03 -4.46 -23.29
C GLY A 252 -22.21 -3.84 -21.90
N GLY A 253 -21.14 -3.68 -21.13
CA GLY A 253 -21.17 -3.12 -19.78
C GLY A 253 -19.85 -3.27 -19.02
N ASP A 254 -19.89 -2.94 -17.73
CA ASP A 254 -18.72 -3.02 -16.86
C ASP A 254 -18.38 -4.48 -16.53
N VAL A 255 -17.11 -4.81 -16.68
CA VAL A 255 -16.54 -6.09 -16.25
C VAL A 255 -15.46 -5.87 -15.20
N ILE A 256 -15.32 -6.82 -14.29
CA ILE A 256 -14.21 -6.84 -13.34
C ILE A 256 -13.12 -7.75 -13.88
N LYS A 257 -11.89 -7.23 -13.95
CA LYS A 257 -10.72 -7.92 -14.47
C LYS A 257 -9.51 -7.66 -13.57
N TRP A 258 -8.45 -8.39 -13.83
CA TRP A 258 -7.14 -8.22 -13.19
C TRP A 258 -6.13 -7.70 -14.19
N VAL A 259 -5.22 -6.84 -13.73
CA VAL A 259 -4.07 -6.34 -14.49
C VAL A 259 -2.83 -6.34 -13.59
N ARG A 260 -1.64 -6.44 -14.19
CA ARG A 260 -0.37 -6.26 -13.47
C ARG A 260 0.09 -4.83 -13.59
N TYR A 261 0.59 -4.24 -12.51
CA TYR A 261 1.16 -2.90 -12.52
C TYR A 261 2.32 -2.78 -13.53
N SER A 262 3.13 -3.83 -13.68
CA SER A 262 4.23 -3.89 -14.66
C SER A 262 3.74 -3.84 -16.11
N ASP A 263 2.57 -4.40 -16.43
CA ASP A 263 1.98 -4.36 -17.78
C ASP A 263 1.46 -2.94 -18.13
N LEU A 264 1.31 -2.05 -17.15
CA LEU A 264 0.99 -0.63 -17.35
C LEU A 264 2.25 0.23 -17.56
N ARG A 265 3.41 -0.24 -17.09
CA ARG A 265 4.71 0.45 -17.21
C ARG A 265 5.45 0.09 -18.49
N VAL A 266 5.31 -1.14 -18.93
CA VAL A 266 6.02 -1.68 -20.09
C VAL A 266 5.02 -2.09 -21.15
N ASP A 267 5.04 -1.39 -22.29
CA ASP A 267 4.35 -1.85 -23.49
C ASP A 267 5.07 -3.08 -24.06
N LYS A 268 4.73 -4.24 -23.49
CA LYS A 268 5.30 -5.52 -23.89
C LYS A 268 4.95 -5.90 -25.32
N TYR A 269 3.98 -5.26 -25.97
CA TYR A 269 3.57 -5.56 -27.34
C TYR A 269 4.40 -4.86 -28.41
N GLN A 270 5.11 -3.77 -28.06
CA GLN A 270 6.08 -3.12 -28.94
C GLN A 270 7.41 -3.89 -29.06
N TYR A 271 7.67 -4.87 -28.19
CA TYR A 271 8.87 -5.69 -28.24
C TYR A 271 9.01 -6.47 -29.56
N GLN A 272 10.25 -6.48 -30.07
CA GLN A 272 10.73 -7.28 -31.20
C GLN A 272 12.05 -7.97 -30.82
N ALA A 273 12.31 -9.18 -31.31
CA ALA A 273 13.44 -10.01 -30.89
C ALA A 273 14.84 -9.44 -31.26
N SER A 274 14.89 -8.53 -32.23
CA SER A 274 16.07 -7.76 -32.60
C SER A 274 15.65 -6.30 -32.68
N PRO A 275 15.45 -5.65 -31.53
CA PRO A 275 14.97 -4.29 -31.50
C PRO A 275 16.05 -3.37 -32.11
N PRO A 276 15.66 -2.33 -32.87
CA PRO A 276 16.62 -1.32 -33.29
C PRO A 276 17.17 -0.60 -32.05
N SER A 277 18.38 -0.04 -32.15
CA SER A 277 18.89 0.82 -31.09
C SER A 277 17.94 1.99 -30.86
N ALA A 278 17.58 2.20 -29.59
CA ALA A 278 16.76 3.32 -29.17
C ALA A 278 17.69 4.42 -28.69
N ASP A 279 17.69 5.55 -29.39
CA ASP A 279 18.43 6.76 -29.02
C ASP A 279 19.94 6.52 -28.88
N GLY A 280 20.48 5.64 -29.74
CA GLY A 280 21.89 5.24 -29.73
C GLY A 280 22.25 4.22 -28.64
N LEU A 281 21.29 3.82 -27.79
CA LEU A 281 21.50 2.80 -26.77
C LEU A 281 21.29 1.39 -27.33
N ASP A 282 22.14 0.47 -26.88
CA ASP A 282 22.11 -0.95 -27.20
C ASP A 282 22.10 -1.76 -25.89
N LEU A 283 20.98 -2.44 -25.63
CA LEU A 283 20.79 -3.23 -24.42
C LEU A 283 21.02 -4.71 -24.75
N THR A 284 21.93 -5.35 -24.04
CA THR A 284 22.26 -6.76 -24.26
C THR A 284 22.00 -7.60 -23.02
N LEU A 285 21.34 -8.74 -23.23
CA LEU A 285 21.13 -9.80 -22.26
C LEU A 285 21.95 -11.03 -22.69
N PHE A 286 22.91 -11.40 -21.84
CA PHE A 286 23.65 -12.66 -21.96
C PHE A 286 23.19 -13.61 -20.87
N ASN A 287 23.23 -14.91 -21.14
CA ASN A 287 22.84 -15.89 -20.15
C ASN A 287 23.68 -17.18 -20.22
N TYR A 288 23.88 -17.78 -19.05
CA TYR A 288 24.49 -19.09 -18.86
C TYR A 288 23.48 -20.02 -18.18
N LEU A 289 22.19 -19.86 -18.51
CA LEU A 289 21.08 -20.61 -17.87
C LEU A 289 20.90 -22.03 -18.44
N GLY A 290 21.62 -22.38 -19.51
CA GLY A 290 21.63 -23.72 -20.09
C GLY A 290 22.76 -24.61 -19.56
N ASP A 291 23.72 -24.04 -18.84
CA ASP A 291 24.90 -24.74 -18.33
C ASP A 291 25.01 -24.44 -16.84
N TRP A 292 24.57 -25.38 -15.99
CA TRP A 292 24.56 -25.19 -14.53
C TRP A 292 25.71 -25.88 -13.82
N ASP A 293 26.51 -26.63 -14.57
CA ASP A 293 27.63 -27.42 -14.03
C ASP A 293 28.93 -26.61 -14.04
N ASP A 294 29.00 -25.53 -14.83
CA ASP A 294 30.11 -24.58 -14.83
C ASP A 294 30.03 -23.54 -13.68
N GLU A 295 31.18 -22.94 -13.35
CA GLU A 295 31.33 -21.85 -12.38
C GLU A 295 30.51 -20.61 -12.82
N SER A 296 30.44 -20.34 -14.12
CA SER A 296 29.60 -19.27 -14.69
C SER A 296 28.13 -19.66 -14.77
N GLY A 297 27.80 -20.91 -14.46
CA GLY A 297 26.50 -21.49 -14.71
C GLY A 297 25.38 -20.92 -13.86
N GLY A 298 24.19 -20.81 -14.44
CA GLY A 298 23.02 -20.21 -13.77
C GLY A 298 23.14 -18.70 -13.56
N ARG A 299 23.94 -18.01 -14.37
CA ARG A 299 24.10 -16.54 -14.35
C ARG A 299 23.42 -15.90 -15.56
N TYR A 300 23.14 -14.61 -15.43
CA TYR A 300 22.75 -13.76 -16.53
C TYR A 300 23.42 -12.40 -16.37
N THR A 301 23.69 -11.75 -17.50
CA THR A 301 24.39 -10.48 -17.53
C THR A 301 23.54 -9.48 -18.30
N VAL A 302 23.32 -8.30 -17.71
CA VAL A 302 22.61 -7.18 -18.34
C VAL A 302 23.59 -6.04 -18.55
N ARG A 303 23.73 -5.60 -19.80
CA ARG A 303 24.66 -4.54 -20.20
C ARG A 303 23.97 -3.53 -21.10
N LEU A 304 24.18 -2.25 -20.82
CA LEU A 304 23.73 -1.15 -21.67
C LEU A 304 24.95 -0.40 -22.23
N ASP A 305 25.00 -0.27 -23.56
CA ASP A 305 26.02 0.46 -24.29
C ASP A 305 25.42 1.71 -24.91
N ASN A 306 26.12 2.84 -24.82
CA ASN A 306 25.87 4.00 -25.67
C ASN A 306 26.71 3.88 -26.94
N ARG A 307 26.05 3.62 -28.07
CA ARG A 307 26.62 3.59 -29.43
C ARG A 307 26.38 4.89 -30.20
N GLY A 308 25.69 5.86 -29.59
CA GLY A 308 25.39 7.15 -30.16
C GLY A 308 26.59 8.11 -30.13
N THR A 309 26.39 9.29 -30.71
CA THR A 309 27.37 10.37 -30.74
C THR A 309 27.20 11.39 -29.61
N GLU A 310 26.12 11.29 -28.84
CA GLU A 310 25.81 12.17 -27.71
C GLU A 310 25.78 11.38 -26.40
N ALA A 311 26.02 12.08 -25.29
CA ALA A 311 25.89 11.46 -23.97
C ALA A 311 24.41 11.26 -23.64
N VAL A 312 24.08 10.14 -23.00
CA VAL A 312 22.73 9.82 -22.55
C VAL A 312 22.72 9.72 -21.03
N THR A 313 21.86 10.50 -20.38
CA THR A 313 21.65 10.45 -18.93
C THR A 313 20.35 9.73 -18.64
N LEU A 314 20.46 8.64 -17.89
CA LEU A 314 19.33 7.97 -17.26
C LEU A 314 19.26 8.49 -15.82
N ALA A 315 18.17 9.16 -15.47
CA ALA A 315 17.95 9.74 -14.15
C ALA A 315 17.45 8.70 -13.15
N SER A 316 16.59 7.77 -13.59
CA SER A 316 16.05 6.72 -12.73
C SER A 316 15.73 5.46 -13.53
N PRO A 317 16.75 4.74 -14.03
CA PRO A 317 16.52 3.53 -14.81
C PRO A 317 15.79 2.45 -14.00
N ARG A 318 14.82 1.80 -14.65
CA ARG A 318 14.10 0.62 -14.17
C ARG A 318 14.29 -0.52 -15.14
N ILE A 319 14.68 -1.67 -14.61
CA ILE A 319 14.98 -2.87 -15.37
C ILE A 319 13.86 -3.89 -15.12
N TRP A 320 13.24 -4.32 -16.21
CA TRP A 320 12.15 -5.27 -16.22
C TRP A 320 12.55 -6.51 -17.00
N LEU A 321 12.07 -7.67 -16.57
CA LEU A 321 12.17 -8.91 -17.34
C LEU A 321 10.90 -9.11 -18.15
N LEU A 322 11.06 -9.25 -19.48
CA LEU A 322 10.01 -9.64 -20.40
C LEU A 322 10.14 -11.13 -20.70
N LEU A 323 9.23 -11.92 -20.15
CA LEU A 323 9.17 -13.36 -20.31
C LEU A 323 8.14 -13.73 -21.37
N ILE A 324 8.49 -14.67 -22.24
CA ILE A 324 7.62 -15.15 -23.30
C ILE A 324 7.54 -16.67 -23.20
N ASN A 325 6.35 -17.18 -22.90
CA ASN A 325 6.14 -18.62 -22.76
C ASN A 325 6.06 -19.32 -24.13
N ALA A 326 5.94 -20.66 -24.13
CA ALA A 326 5.83 -21.46 -25.35
C ALA A 326 4.61 -21.12 -26.23
N ARG A 327 3.53 -20.56 -25.65
CA ARG A 327 2.34 -20.09 -26.38
C ARG A 327 2.52 -18.70 -26.98
N GLY A 328 3.57 -17.98 -26.58
CA GLY A 328 3.81 -16.60 -26.98
C GLY A 328 3.18 -15.56 -26.03
N ASP A 329 2.59 -15.98 -24.90
CA ASP A 329 2.08 -15.05 -23.90
C ASP A 329 3.26 -14.28 -23.29
N ARG A 330 3.09 -12.96 -23.15
CA ARG A 330 4.12 -12.04 -22.66
C ARG A 330 3.84 -11.68 -21.20
N ILE A 331 4.83 -11.82 -20.34
CA ILE A 331 4.76 -11.53 -18.90
C ILE A 331 5.85 -10.52 -18.58
N THR A 332 5.48 -9.39 -17.99
CA THR A 332 6.43 -8.38 -17.50
C THR A 332 6.63 -8.56 -16.00
N HIS A 333 7.90 -8.65 -15.56
CA HIS A 333 8.27 -8.82 -14.16
C HIS A 333 9.28 -7.72 -13.74
N PRO A 334 9.03 -6.99 -12.63
CA PRO A 334 10.01 -6.03 -12.11
C PRO A 334 11.27 -6.74 -11.63
N LEU A 335 12.45 -6.20 -11.95
CA LEU A 335 13.72 -6.81 -11.57
C LEU A 335 14.58 -5.85 -10.74
N TYR A 336 14.98 -4.70 -11.29
CA TYR A 336 15.89 -3.78 -10.60
C TYR A 336 15.50 -2.31 -10.74
N ALA A 337 15.60 -1.57 -9.64
CA ALA A 337 15.77 -0.12 -9.67
C ALA A 337 17.28 0.21 -9.68
N ARG A 338 17.67 1.23 -10.44
CA ARG A 338 19.07 1.64 -10.57
C ARG A 338 19.20 3.13 -10.36
N ASP A 339 20.33 3.53 -9.78
CA ASP A 339 20.71 4.93 -9.62
C ASP A 339 20.96 5.60 -10.98
N ALA A 340 20.94 6.93 -10.96
CA ALA A 340 21.23 7.73 -12.14
C ALA A 340 22.61 7.39 -12.73
N VAL A 341 22.68 7.27 -14.07
CA VAL A 341 23.91 6.98 -14.81
C VAL A 341 23.99 7.85 -16.05
N THR A 342 25.19 8.31 -16.40
CA THR A 342 25.44 9.01 -17.66
C THR A 342 26.43 8.22 -18.49
N LEU A 343 26.00 7.79 -19.67
CA LEU A 343 26.82 7.05 -20.62
C LEU A 343 27.34 8.02 -21.70
N SER A 344 28.65 8.14 -21.80
CA SER A 344 29.29 8.97 -22.82
C SER A 344 29.37 8.27 -24.18
N PRO A 345 29.57 9.00 -25.29
CA PRO A 345 29.87 8.40 -26.59
C PRO A 345 31.09 7.46 -26.52
N PRO A 346 31.16 6.37 -27.32
CA PRO A 346 32.20 5.34 -27.25
C PRO A 346 33.65 5.86 -27.22
N ASP A 347 33.94 6.92 -27.99
CA ASP A 347 35.29 7.44 -28.18
C ASP A 347 35.63 8.61 -27.24
N THR A 348 34.84 8.82 -26.18
CA THR A 348 35.06 9.92 -25.22
C THR A 348 36.15 9.53 -24.21
N PRO A 349 37.32 10.19 -24.19
CA PRO A 349 38.42 9.78 -23.32
C PRO A 349 38.06 9.89 -21.83
N GLY A 350 38.30 8.81 -21.08
CA GLY A 350 38.16 8.79 -19.62
C GLY A 350 36.72 8.81 -19.11
N LYS A 351 35.74 8.51 -19.96
CA LYS A 351 34.33 8.40 -19.55
C LYS A 351 33.74 7.07 -20.02
N ASP A 352 32.89 6.49 -19.18
CA ASP A 352 32.24 5.22 -19.48
C ASP A 352 31.15 5.39 -20.54
N SER A 353 31.20 4.55 -21.56
CA SER A 353 30.15 4.40 -22.59
C SER A 353 29.28 3.17 -22.35
N VAL A 354 29.55 2.42 -21.28
CA VAL A 354 28.96 1.13 -20.97
C VAL A 354 28.67 1.04 -19.48
N VAL A 355 27.54 0.44 -19.13
CA VAL A 355 27.24 0.02 -17.76
C VAL A 355 26.80 -1.44 -17.74
N GLY A 356 27.35 -2.21 -16.80
CA GLY A 356 26.86 -3.54 -16.44
C GLY A 356 25.97 -3.45 -15.22
N TRP A 357 24.71 -3.88 -15.33
CA TRP A 357 23.72 -3.74 -14.25
C TRP A 357 23.45 -5.02 -13.48
N ALA A 358 23.80 -6.16 -14.04
CA ALA A 358 23.68 -7.46 -13.40
C ALA A 358 24.75 -8.39 -13.95
N ASP A 359 25.35 -9.19 -13.07
CA ASP A 359 26.18 -10.35 -13.41
C ASP A 359 26.12 -11.38 -12.27
N ASP A 360 24.90 -11.72 -11.87
CA ASP A 360 24.65 -12.43 -10.61
C ASP A 360 24.16 -13.87 -10.85
N PRO A 361 24.59 -14.82 -9.99
CA PRO A 361 24.06 -16.18 -10.03
C PRO A 361 22.64 -16.21 -9.49
N ILE A 362 21.82 -17.06 -10.10
CA ILE A 362 20.51 -17.42 -9.58
C ILE A 362 20.69 -18.33 -8.38
N VAL A 363 20.03 -18.00 -7.28
CA VAL A 363 20.02 -18.78 -6.05
C VAL A 363 18.59 -19.16 -5.66
N TRP A 364 18.43 -20.33 -5.05
CA TRP A 364 17.19 -20.83 -4.49
C TRP A 364 17.20 -20.59 -2.98
N ARG A 365 16.43 -19.61 -2.52
CA ARG A 365 16.40 -19.19 -1.11
C ARG A 365 15.02 -18.69 -0.71
N LYS A 366 14.83 -18.44 0.59
CA LYS A 366 13.62 -17.80 1.09
C LYS A 366 13.60 -16.32 0.70
N ASP A 367 12.44 -15.89 0.24
CA ASP A 367 12.03 -14.50 0.05
C ASP A 367 11.58 -13.90 1.39
N GLU A 368 11.24 -12.62 1.43
CA GLU A 368 10.82 -11.90 2.64
C GLU A 368 9.56 -12.50 3.27
N ASP A 369 8.66 -13.08 2.46
CA ASP A 369 7.46 -13.80 2.89
C ASP A 369 7.74 -15.20 3.45
N GLY A 370 9.00 -15.63 3.46
CA GLY A 370 9.45 -16.94 3.92
C GLY A 370 9.25 -18.08 2.93
N THR A 371 8.65 -17.82 1.75
CA THR A 371 8.51 -18.78 0.66
C THR A 371 9.82 -18.92 -0.10
N PHE A 372 10.11 -20.09 -0.66
CA PHE A 372 11.29 -20.25 -1.49
C PHE A 372 11.05 -19.78 -2.92
N ALA A 373 11.97 -18.99 -3.45
CA ALA A 373 11.94 -18.49 -4.82
C ALA A 373 13.33 -18.52 -5.46
N TYR A 374 13.37 -18.37 -6.78
CA TYR A 374 14.61 -18.10 -7.52
C TYR A 374 14.92 -16.62 -7.41
N MET A 375 15.98 -16.31 -6.68
CA MET A 375 16.39 -14.97 -6.33
C MET A 375 17.73 -14.64 -6.98
N VAL A 376 17.98 -13.37 -7.20
CA VAL A 376 19.25 -12.84 -7.69
C VAL A 376 19.71 -11.72 -6.76
N ASN A 377 21.02 -11.59 -6.60
CA ASN A 377 21.58 -10.50 -5.81
C ASN A 377 21.30 -9.18 -6.54
N ASP A 378 20.95 -8.15 -5.77
CA ASP A 378 20.82 -6.79 -6.26
C ASP A 378 22.02 -5.94 -5.85
N ASN A 379 23.21 -6.26 -6.38
CA ASN A 379 24.48 -5.56 -6.11
C ASN A 379 24.77 -5.24 -4.62
N GLY A 380 24.37 -6.13 -3.72
CA GLY A 380 24.55 -5.99 -2.26
C GLY A 380 23.43 -5.26 -1.52
N TYR A 381 22.43 -4.69 -2.21
CA TYR A 381 21.26 -4.09 -1.57
C TYR A 381 20.27 -5.12 -1.03
N GLY A 382 20.32 -6.34 -1.55
CA GLY A 382 19.45 -7.42 -1.13
C GLY A 382 19.35 -8.52 -2.17
N TYR A 383 18.27 -9.29 -2.08
CA TYR A 383 17.91 -10.29 -3.07
C TYR A 383 16.53 -9.97 -3.61
N VAL A 384 16.37 -10.04 -4.92
CA VAL A 384 15.08 -9.84 -5.59
C VAL A 384 14.66 -11.12 -6.30
N ARG A 385 13.36 -11.37 -6.38
CA ARG A 385 12.80 -12.50 -7.13
C ARG A 385 13.07 -12.30 -8.62
N LEU A 386 13.73 -13.27 -9.26
CA LEU A 386 14.11 -13.16 -10.68
C LEU A 386 12.93 -13.33 -11.64
N VAL A 387 12.05 -14.31 -11.34
CA VAL A 387 10.88 -14.65 -12.14
C VAL A 387 9.67 -14.80 -11.23
N PRO A 388 8.45 -14.47 -11.71
CA PRO A 388 7.23 -14.73 -10.95
C PRO A 388 6.98 -16.25 -10.83
N ASP A 389 5.86 -16.65 -10.23
CA ASP A 389 5.50 -18.06 -10.03
C ASP A 389 5.06 -18.73 -11.35
N LEU A 390 6.04 -18.95 -12.23
CA LEU A 390 5.85 -19.50 -13.57
C LEU A 390 5.49 -20.99 -13.52
N ALA A 391 4.67 -21.42 -14.47
CA ALA A 391 4.47 -22.83 -14.77
C ALA A 391 5.74 -23.43 -15.40
N PRO A 392 6.08 -24.71 -15.13
CA PRO A 392 7.17 -25.39 -15.78
C PRO A 392 7.06 -25.36 -17.31
N GLY A 393 8.17 -25.12 -18.00
CA GLY A 393 8.18 -25.05 -19.46
C GLY A 393 9.36 -24.31 -20.04
N LYS A 394 9.33 -24.16 -21.37
CA LYS A 394 10.34 -23.41 -22.12
C LYS A 394 9.94 -21.95 -22.20
N TYR A 395 10.87 -21.07 -21.86
CA TYR A 395 10.67 -19.64 -21.90
C TYR A 395 11.75 -18.96 -22.74
N ARG A 396 11.39 -17.78 -23.21
CA ARG A 396 12.31 -16.81 -23.78
C ARG A 396 12.26 -15.56 -22.92
N ALA A 397 13.39 -14.90 -22.76
CA ALA A 397 13.52 -13.70 -21.96
C ALA A 397 14.20 -12.59 -22.74
N ALA A 398 13.73 -11.37 -22.51
CA ALA A 398 14.43 -10.14 -22.83
C ALA A 398 14.40 -9.24 -21.60
N VAL A 399 15.30 -8.26 -21.55
CA VAL A 399 15.28 -7.18 -20.57
C VAL A 399 14.72 -5.93 -21.24
N VAL A 400 13.96 -5.16 -20.47
CA VAL A 400 13.46 -3.84 -20.86
C VAL A 400 13.95 -2.82 -19.87
N VAL A 401 14.45 -1.69 -20.37
CA VAL A 401 14.85 -0.54 -19.57
C VAL A 401 13.88 0.58 -19.84
N THR A 402 13.28 1.12 -18.78
CA THR A 402 12.47 2.33 -18.82
C THR A 402 13.10 3.39 -17.96
N ASP A 403 12.98 4.64 -18.38
CA ASP A 403 13.31 5.80 -17.55
C ASP A 403 12.37 6.94 -17.93
N PRO A 404 11.28 7.17 -17.18
CA PRO A 404 10.29 8.19 -17.52
C PRO A 404 10.87 9.61 -17.64
N ALA A 405 11.98 9.90 -16.96
CA ALA A 405 12.63 11.21 -16.99
C ALA A 405 13.78 11.30 -18.01
N GLY A 406 14.41 10.16 -18.34
CA GLY A 406 15.60 10.10 -19.20
C GLY A 406 15.40 9.52 -20.60
N LEU A 407 14.29 8.81 -20.86
CA LEU A 407 14.06 8.11 -22.13
C LEU A 407 12.67 8.43 -22.71
N ALA A 408 12.64 8.73 -24.01
CA ALA A 408 11.38 8.95 -24.74
C ALA A 408 10.59 7.64 -24.97
N ARG A 409 11.29 6.50 -24.96
CA ARG A 409 10.72 5.17 -25.15
C ARG A 409 11.58 4.10 -24.46
N PRO A 410 11.02 2.94 -24.12
CA PRO A 410 11.80 1.86 -23.54
C PRO A 410 12.90 1.33 -24.48
N VAL A 411 14.01 0.88 -23.90
CA VAL A 411 15.07 0.15 -24.61
C VAL A 411 14.88 -1.34 -24.34
N TYR A 412 14.84 -2.16 -25.39
CA TYR A 412 14.66 -3.61 -25.28
C TYR A 412 15.95 -4.33 -25.64
N SER A 413 16.20 -5.49 -25.02
CA SER A 413 17.35 -6.32 -25.34
C SER A 413 17.08 -7.33 -26.44
N ASN A 414 18.14 -8.02 -26.87
CA ASN A 414 18.03 -9.31 -27.53
C ASN A 414 17.30 -10.36 -26.66
N GLU A 415 16.90 -11.46 -27.29
CA GLU A 415 16.24 -12.59 -26.62
C GLU A 415 17.25 -13.67 -26.20
N VAL A 416 17.04 -14.27 -25.03
CA VAL A 416 17.69 -15.52 -24.59
C VAL A 416 16.64 -16.59 -24.28
N ARG A 417 17.06 -17.86 -24.19
CA ARG A 417 16.16 -19.00 -23.91
C ARG A 417 16.57 -19.72 -22.63
N PHE A 418 15.59 -20.29 -21.95
CA PHE A 418 15.80 -21.14 -20.78
C PHE A 418 14.63 -22.10 -20.55
N ASP A 419 14.88 -23.16 -19.80
CA ASP A 419 13.86 -24.08 -19.29
C ASP A 419 13.61 -23.78 -17.81
N PHE A 420 12.34 -23.77 -17.39
CA PHE A 420 11.90 -23.57 -16.02
C PHE A 420 11.21 -24.85 -15.49
N PRO A 421 11.40 -25.26 -14.22
CA PRO A 421 12.18 -24.60 -13.16
C PRO A 421 13.69 -24.70 -13.34
N PHE A 422 14.43 -23.73 -12.78
CA PHE A 422 15.88 -23.79 -12.74
C PHE A 422 16.38 -24.85 -11.72
N PRO A 423 17.59 -25.41 -11.88
CA PRO A 423 18.26 -26.13 -10.82
C PRO A 423 18.34 -25.33 -9.51
N LYS A 424 18.12 -26.02 -8.38
CA LYS A 424 18.12 -25.40 -7.05
C LYS A 424 19.54 -25.31 -6.52
N ARG A 425 20.11 -24.12 -6.51
CA ARG A 425 21.45 -23.81 -5.96
C ARG A 425 21.29 -22.89 -4.75
N ALA A 426 21.77 -23.29 -3.57
CA ALA A 426 21.74 -22.41 -2.40
C ALA A 426 22.67 -21.20 -2.60
N ALA A 427 22.37 -20.07 -1.93
CA ALA A 427 23.33 -18.99 -1.81
C ALA A 427 24.57 -19.51 -1.08
N ARG A 428 25.77 -19.12 -1.52
CA ARG A 428 26.97 -19.34 -0.71
C ARG A 428 26.92 -18.36 0.46
N ASP A 429 27.11 -18.88 1.67
CA ASP A 429 27.34 -18.04 2.84
C ASP A 429 28.76 -17.50 2.70
N ASP A 430 28.89 -16.24 2.29
CA ASP A 430 30.18 -15.53 2.22
C ASP A 430 30.53 -14.91 3.59
#